data_AF-A0A2E9MGX4-F1
#
_entry.id   AF-A0A2E9MGX4-F1
#
_cell.length_a   1.000
_cell.length_b   1.000
_cell.length_c   1.000
_cell.angle_alpha   90.00
_cell.angle_beta   90.00
_cell.angle_gamma   90.00
#
_symmetry.space_group_name_H-M   'P 1'
#
loop_
_entity.id
_entity.type
_entity.pdbx_description
1 polymer ?
#
loop_
_entity_poly.entity_id
_entity_poly.type
_entity_poly.pdbx_seq_one_letter_code
_entity_poly.pdbx_strand_id
1 'polypeptide(L)'
;MNATERKKLGAFVGVFTPTMLTILGVIMYLRTGWVVGNAGLLPTLAIVVLANGITLITALSVSAVATNMRVGSGGPYYIISRSLGLEIGGALGLPLFLSQALSVTLYSFGLAESLRFVWPEVPVPMVAAATILVAARTRAR
;
A
#
# COMPACT_ATOMS: atom_id res chain seq x y z
N MET A 1 7.01 -9.73 39.41
CA MET A 1 6.60 -8.43 38.80
C MET A 1 7.82 -7.90 38.05
N ASN A 2 7.87 -7.66 36.74
CA ASN A 2 6.85 -7.58 35.70
C ASN A 2 7.46 -8.10 34.38
N ALA A 3 6.74 -9.00 33.70
CA ALA A 3 6.99 -9.22 32.28
C ALA A 3 6.68 -7.90 31.56
N THR A 4 7.62 -7.37 30.80
CA THR A 4 7.44 -6.24 29.89
C THR A 4 6.13 -6.40 29.11
N GLU A 5 5.09 -5.66 29.49
CA GLU A 5 3.86 -5.59 28.72
C GLU A 5 4.21 -5.01 27.35
N ARG A 6 4.14 -5.84 26.30
CA ARG A 6 4.20 -5.36 24.92
C ARG A 6 3.01 -4.42 24.73
N LYS A 7 3.27 -3.11 24.72
CA LYS A 7 2.28 -2.06 24.49
C LYS A 7 1.60 -2.34 23.14
N LYS A 8 0.35 -2.78 23.18
CA LYS A 8 -0.44 -3.04 21.97
C LYS A 8 -0.70 -1.71 21.26
N LEU A 9 -0.55 -1.70 19.95
CA LEU A 9 -0.88 -0.52 19.14
C LEU A 9 -2.40 -0.34 19.15
N GLY A 10 -2.88 0.86 19.49
CA GLY A 10 -4.30 1.20 19.40
C GLY A 10 -4.79 1.36 17.96
N ALA A 11 -6.09 1.46 17.73
CA ALA A 11 -6.66 1.57 16.37
C ALA A 11 -6.13 2.77 15.58
N PHE A 12 -5.94 3.92 16.24
CA PHE A 12 -5.46 5.13 15.58
C PHE A 12 -4.00 5.02 15.12
N VAL A 13 -3.09 4.71 16.06
CA VAL A 13 -1.65 4.60 15.79
C VAL A 13 -1.31 3.34 14.99
N GLY A 14 -2.00 2.24 15.26
CA GLY A 14 -1.72 0.93 14.66
C GLY A 14 -2.37 0.68 13.31
N VAL A 15 -3.47 1.38 12.97
CA VAL A 15 -4.22 1.13 11.73
C VAL A 15 -4.43 2.41 10.95
N PHE A 16 -5.07 3.44 11.54
CA PHE A 16 -5.43 4.64 10.78
C PHE A 16 -4.22 5.39 10.21
N THR A 17 -3.21 5.69 11.03
CA THR A 17 -2.00 6.39 10.59
C THR A 17 -1.25 5.66 9.47
N PRO A 18 -0.90 4.36 9.61
CA PRO A 18 -0.21 3.64 8.53
C PRO A 18 -1.10 3.50 7.29
N THR A 19 -2.41 3.27 7.42
CA THR A 19 -3.31 3.19 6.25
C THR A 19 -3.37 4.51 5.48
N MET A 20 -3.52 5.64 6.16
CA MET A 20 -3.47 6.96 5.51
C MET A 20 -2.15 7.19 4.77
N LEU A 21 -1.02 6.83 5.39
CA LEU A 21 0.30 6.98 4.76
C LEU A 21 0.46 6.11 3.50
N THR A 22 -0.14 4.93 3.48
CA THR A 22 -0.10 4.05 2.30
C THR A 22 -1.02 4.49 1.15
N ILE A 23 -2.13 5.17 1.46
CA ILE A 23 -3.08 5.68 0.45
C ILE A 23 -2.56 6.98 -0.17
N LEU A 24 -1.99 7.87 0.65
CA LEU A 24 -1.43 9.15 0.22
C LEU A 24 -0.05 8.94 -0.45
N GLY A 25 -0.08 8.32 -1.62
CA GLY A 25 1.11 7.90 -2.35
C GLY A 25 1.58 8.86 -3.44
N VAL A 26 2.60 8.42 -4.16
CA VAL A 26 3.28 9.21 -5.20
C VAL A 26 2.38 9.59 -6.38
N ILE A 27 1.39 8.76 -6.70
CA ILE A 27 0.42 9.04 -7.77
C ILE A 27 -0.37 10.31 -7.45
N MET A 28 -0.79 10.48 -6.19
CA MET A 28 -1.58 11.64 -5.78
C MET A 28 -0.81 12.95 -6.03
N TYR A 29 0.50 12.97 -5.77
CA TYR A 29 1.33 14.16 -5.89
C TYR A 29 1.89 14.39 -7.31
N LEU A 30 2.37 13.34 -7.98
CA LEU A 30 3.06 13.49 -9.27
C LEU A 30 2.16 13.29 -10.50
N ARG A 31 1.00 12.64 -10.36
CA ARG A 31 0.17 12.23 -11.51
C ARG A 31 -1.20 12.87 -11.55
N THR A 32 -1.80 13.20 -10.42
CA THR A 32 -3.15 13.82 -10.38
C THR A 32 -3.24 15.08 -11.24
N GLY A 33 -2.22 15.96 -11.17
CA GLY A 33 -2.21 17.18 -11.98
C GLY A 33 -2.22 16.92 -13.48
N TRP A 34 -1.44 15.93 -13.94
CA TRP A 34 -1.41 15.52 -15.34
C TRP A 34 -2.73 14.88 -15.78
N VAL A 35 -3.34 14.05 -14.93
CA VAL A 35 -4.64 13.41 -15.21
C VAL A 35 -5.75 14.46 -15.37
N VAL A 36 -5.84 15.41 -14.43
CA VAL A 36 -6.83 16.51 -14.51
C VAL A 36 -6.59 17.37 -15.75
N GLY A 37 -5.32 17.62 -16.11
CA GLY A 37 -4.96 18.41 -17.30
C GLY A 37 -5.35 17.75 -18.63
N ASN A 38 -5.29 16.42 -18.73
CA ASN A 38 -5.62 15.70 -19.98
C ASN A 38 -7.08 15.27 -20.06
N ALA A 39 -7.65 14.76 -18.96
CA ALA A 39 -9.03 14.27 -18.93
C ALA A 39 -10.04 15.39 -18.64
N GLY A 40 -9.64 16.42 -17.90
CA GLY A 40 -10.54 17.43 -17.36
C GLY A 40 -11.07 17.09 -15.96
N LEU A 41 -11.71 18.07 -15.31
CA LEU A 41 -12.13 17.97 -13.91
C LEU A 41 -13.26 16.95 -13.68
N LEU A 42 -14.34 17.04 -14.45
CA LEU A 42 -15.53 16.18 -14.34
C LEU A 42 -15.21 14.68 -14.45
N PRO A 43 -14.52 14.20 -15.50
CA PRO A 43 -14.19 12.78 -15.61
C PRO A 43 -13.18 12.33 -14.56
N THR A 44 -12.23 13.18 -14.16
CA THR A 44 -11.30 12.85 -13.08
C THR A 44 -12.04 12.64 -11.75
N LEU A 45 -13.01 13.50 -11.43
CA LEU A 45 -13.86 13.34 -10.25
C LEU A 45 -14.68 12.05 -10.31
N ALA A 46 -15.24 11.71 -11.47
CA ALA A 46 -15.98 10.45 -11.65
C ALA A 46 -15.09 9.22 -11.39
N ILE A 47 -13.85 9.22 -11.89
CA ILE A 47 -12.86 8.15 -11.65
C ILE A 47 -12.56 8.04 -10.14
N VAL A 48 -12.34 9.15 -9.46
CA VAL A 48 -12.05 9.17 -8.02
C VAL A 48 -13.21 8.62 -7.20
N VAL A 49 -14.45 9.01 -7.51
CA VAL A 49 -15.65 8.51 -6.82
C VAL A 49 -15.81 7.01 -7.03
N LEU A 50 -15.64 6.52 -8.25
CA LEU A 50 -15.74 5.11 -8.58
C LEU A 50 -14.65 4.28 -7.87
N ALA A 51 -13.40 4.76 -7.86
CA ALA A 51 -12.28 4.11 -7.18
C ALA A 51 -12.50 4.03 -5.65
N ASN A 52 -13.01 5.11 -5.04
CA ASN A 52 -13.38 5.11 -3.62
C ASN A 52 -14.53 4.15 -3.33
N GLY A 53 -15.52 4.05 -4.22
CA GLY A 53 -16.62 3.08 -4.10
C GLY A 53 -16.14 1.64 -4.07
N ILE A 54 -15.26 1.26 -5.00
CA ILE A 54 -14.65 -0.10 -5.04
C ILE A 54 -13.85 -0.36 -3.75
N THR A 55 -13.08 0.61 -3.29
CA THR A 55 -12.27 0.49 -2.07
C THR A 55 -13.14 0.35 -0.83
N LEU A 56 -14.25 1.09 -0.74
CA LEU A 56 -15.18 1.01 0.37
C LEU A 56 -15.85 -0.36 0.46
N ILE A 57 -16.34 -0.89 -0.67
CA ILE A 57 -16.95 -2.23 -0.72
C ILE A 57 -15.92 -3.30 -0.32
N THR A 58 -14.68 -3.17 -0.81
CA THR A 58 -13.59 -4.09 -0.45
C THR A 58 -13.25 -4.01 1.04
N ALA A 59 -13.18 -2.79 1.61
CA ALA A 59 -12.91 -2.59 3.02
C ALA A 59 -14.01 -3.18 3.92
N LEU A 60 -15.28 -3.04 3.53
CA LEU A 60 -16.40 -3.67 4.23
C LEU A 60 -16.32 -5.20 4.19
N SER A 61 -15.97 -5.78 3.04
CA SER A 61 -15.74 -7.23 2.92
C SER A 61 -14.60 -7.71 3.81
N VAL A 62 -13.46 -7.00 3.82
CA VAL A 62 -12.32 -7.35 4.69
C VAL A 62 -12.68 -7.20 6.18
N SER A 63 -13.48 -6.19 6.53
CA SER A 63 -13.98 -6.00 7.90
C SER A 63 -14.85 -7.17 8.37
N ALA A 64 -15.75 -7.66 7.50
CA ALA A 64 -16.56 -8.84 7.79
C ALA A 64 -15.69 -10.08 8.01
N VAL A 65 -14.68 -10.30 7.16
CA VAL A 65 -13.74 -11.44 7.32
C VAL A 65 -12.93 -11.32 8.61
N ALA A 66 -12.45 -10.12 8.95
CA ALA A 66 -11.67 -9.88 10.17
C ALA A 66 -12.49 -10.06 11.46
N THR A 67 -13.80 -9.82 11.42
CA THR A 67 -14.70 -9.97 12.58
C THR A 67 -15.12 -11.42 12.81
N ASN A 68 -15.11 -12.27 11.78
CA ASN A 68 -15.54 -13.66 11.85
C ASN A 68 -14.51 -14.63 12.46
N MET A 69 -13.28 -14.18 12.74
CA MET A 69 -12.23 -15.05 13.26
C MET A 69 -11.47 -14.41 14.43
N ARG A 70 -10.89 -15.25 15.31
CA ARG A 70 -9.89 -14.77 16.27
C ARG A 70 -8.59 -14.49 15.52
N VAL A 71 -8.30 -13.21 15.34
CA VAL A 71 -7.08 -12.75 14.66
C VAL A 71 -5.86 -13.08 15.54
N GLY A 72 -5.06 -14.05 15.09
CA GLY A 72 -3.76 -14.36 15.69
C GLY A 72 -2.69 -13.31 15.33
N SER A 73 -1.44 -13.51 15.76
CA SER A 73 -0.33 -12.67 15.31
C SER A 73 0.03 -12.98 13.86
N GLY A 74 -0.68 -12.35 12.92
CA GLY A 74 -0.48 -12.53 11.48
C GLY A 74 -0.96 -11.32 10.68
N GLY A 75 -0.45 -11.19 9.46
CA GLY A 75 -0.83 -10.11 8.54
C GLY A 75 -2.13 -10.40 7.76
N PRO A 76 -2.46 -9.58 6.75
CA PRO A 76 -3.68 -9.73 5.95
C PRO A 76 -3.84 -11.10 5.30
N TYR A 77 -2.75 -11.69 4.78
CA TYR A 77 -2.78 -13.03 4.18
C TYR A 77 -3.13 -14.13 5.20
N TYR A 78 -2.68 -13.99 6.45
CA TYR A 78 -2.99 -14.94 7.52
C TYR A 78 -4.48 -14.92 7.85
N ILE A 79 -5.11 -13.74 7.86
CA ILE A 79 -6.54 -13.58 8.09
C ILE A 79 -7.34 -14.24 6.95
N ILE A 80 -6.97 -13.99 5.69
CA ILE A 80 -7.69 -14.50 4.51
C ILE A 80 -7.60 -16.03 4.42
N SER A 81 -6.40 -16.60 4.51
CA SER A 81 -6.18 -18.05 4.35
C SER A 81 -6.86 -18.88 5.45
N ARG A 82 -7.02 -18.33 6.65
CA ARG A 82 -7.74 -18.99 7.75
C ARG A 82 -9.26 -18.88 7.67
N SER A 83 -9.79 -17.78 7.14
CA SER A 83 -11.23 -17.58 7.02
C SER A 83 -11.84 -18.21 5.77
N LEU A 84 -11.11 -18.22 4.65
CA LEU A 84 -11.64 -18.64 3.34
C LEU A 84 -11.02 -19.95 2.81
N GLY A 85 -10.08 -20.54 3.56
CA GLY A 85 -9.37 -21.75 3.17
C GLY A 85 -8.15 -21.49 2.28
N LEU A 86 -7.35 -22.55 2.08
CA LEU A 86 -6.08 -22.50 1.36
C LEU A 86 -6.22 -22.19 -0.13
N GLU A 87 -7.29 -22.65 -0.78
CA GLU A 87 -7.53 -22.44 -2.22
C GLU A 87 -7.78 -20.96 -2.54
N ILE A 88 -8.74 -20.34 -1.82
CA ILE A 88 -9.04 -18.91 -1.97
C ILE A 88 -7.88 -18.05 -1.43
N GLY A 89 -7.26 -18.48 -0.33
CA GLY A 89 -6.06 -17.84 0.20
C GLY A 89 -4.93 -17.78 -0.82
N GLY A 90 -4.63 -18.87 -1.52
CA GLY A 90 -3.63 -18.92 -2.59
C GLY A 90 -3.98 -18.03 -3.77
N ALA A 91 -5.23 -18.06 -4.21
CA ALA A 91 -5.73 -17.26 -5.33
C ALA A 91 -5.62 -15.74 -5.08
N LEU A 92 -5.84 -15.28 -3.84
CA LEU A 92 -5.66 -13.87 -3.45
C LEU A 92 -4.21 -13.53 -3.08
N GLY A 93 -3.43 -14.51 -2.62
CA GLY A 93 -2.04 -14.34 -2.19
C GLY A 93 -1.09 -13.94 -3.30
N LEU A 94 -1.20 -14.58 -4.46
CA LEU A 94 -0.33 -14.30 -5.61
C LEU A 94 -0.53 -12.86 -6.16
N PRO A 95 -1.76 -12.38 -6.42
CA PRO A 95 -1.99 -10.98 -6.80
C PRO A 95 -1.56 -9.99 -5.73
N LEU A 96 -1.79 -10.30 -4.45
CA LEU A 96 -1.36 -9.43 -3.35
C LEU A 96 0.16 -9.29 -3.35
N PHE A 97 0.90 -10.39 -3.48
CA PHE A 97 2.37 -10.36 -3.56
C PHE A 97 2.86 -9.53 -4.75
N LEU A 98 2.28 -9.75 -5.93
CA LEU A 98 2.65 -9.02 -7.13
C LEU A 98 2.34 -7.51 -7.00
N SER A 99 1.18 -7.17 -6.45
CA SER A 99 0.79 -5.78 -6.18
C SER A 99 1.76 -5.07 -5.23
N GLN A 100 2.23 -5.76 -4.18
CA GLN A 100 3.24 -5.21 -3.28
C GLN A 100 4.59 -5.02 -3.97
N ALA A 101 5.02 -5.97 -4.81
CA ALA A 101 6.26 -5.84 -5.58
C ALA A 101 6.21 -4.65 -6.55
N LEU A 102 5.10 -4.51 -7.30
CA LEU A 102 4.88 -3.38 -8.21
C LEU A 102 4.78 -2.05 -7.46
N SER A 103 4.16 -2.03 -6.27
CA SER A 103 4.08 -0.82 -5.43
C SER A 103 5.47 -0.34 -5.00
N VAL A 104 6.35 -1.24 -4.55
CA VAL A 104 7.74 -0.88 -4.18
C VAL A 104 8.49 -0.27 -5.35
N THR A 105 8.34 -0.85 -6.55
CA THR A 105 8.92 -0.31 -7.78
C THR A 105 8.35 1.07 -8.09
N LEU A 106 7.03 1.23 -8.08
CA LEU A 106 6.36 2.51 -8.35
C LEU A 106 6.83 3.61 -7.40
N TYR A 107 6.87 3.34 -6.10
CA TYR A 107 7.33 4.31 -5.10
C TYR A 107 8.81 4.67 -5.27
N SER A 108 9.65 3.70 -5.67
CA SER A 108 11.08 3.94 -5.95
C SER A 108 11.28 4.85 -7.15
N PHE A 109 10.55 4.62 -8.25
CA PHE A 109 10.58 5.51 -9.42
C PHE A 109 10.00 6.88 -9.10
N GLY A 110 8.92 6.92 -8.33
CA GLY A 110 8.31 8.18 -7.89
C GLY A 110 9.26 9.03 -7.01
N LEU A 111 10.05 8.38 -6.15
CA LEU A 111 11.11 9.05 -5.38
C LEU A 111 12.22 9.56 -6.31
N ALA A 112 12.69 8.74 -7.25
CA ALA A 112 13.74 9.13 -8.19
C ALA A 112 13.31 10.31 -9.09
N GLU A 113 12.04 10.34 -9.52
CA GLU A 113 11.47 11.46 -10.28
C GLU A 113 11.33 12.71 -9.40
N SER A 114 10.87 12.55 -8.16
CA SER A 114 10.78 13.65 -7.18
C SER A 114 12.15 14.30 -6.94
N LEU A 115 13.21 13.48 -6.88
CA LEU A 115 14.58 13.96 -6.67
C LEU A 115 15.10 14.77 -7.86
N ARG A 116 14.63 14.47 -9.08
CA ARG A 116 15.01 15.21 -10.29
C ARG A 116 14.52 16.66 -10.28
N PHE A 117 13.43 16.96 -9.57
CA PHE A 117 12.99 18.35 -9.38
C PHE A 117 13.98 19.19 -8.56
N VAL A 118 14.77 18.55 -7.68
CA VAL A 118 15.80 19.21 -6.86
C VAL A 118 17.17 19.16 -7.54
N TRP A 119 17.54 18.01 -8.12
CA TRP A 119 18.78 17.79 -8.85
C TRP A 119 18.53 17.27 -10.27
N PRO A 120 18.59 18.13 -11.30
CA PRO A 120 18.21 17.77 -12.68
C PRO A 120 19.07 16.67 -13.34
N GLU A 121 20.34 16.55 -12.95
CA GLU A 121 21.34 15.64 -13.53
C GLU A 121 21.27 14.20 -13.00
N VAL A 122 20.26 13.87 -12.18
CA VAL A 122 20.18 12.57 -11.53
C VAL A 122 19.66 11.49 -12.50
N PRO A 123 20.41 10.38 -12.70
CA PRO A 123 19.94 9.26 -13.51
C PRO A 123 18.84 8.48 -12.77
N VAL A 124 17.59 8.67 -13.20
CA VAL A 124 16.38 8.07 -12.61
C VAL A 124 16.46 6.54 -12.46
N PRO A 125 16.91 5.76 -13.47
CA PRO A 125 16.95 4.29 -13.34
C PRO A 125 17.94 3.83 -12.27
N MET A 126 19.06 4.54 -12.11
CA MET A 126 20.10 4.18 -11.15
C MET A 126 19.67 4.48 -9.72
N VAL A 127 18.98 5.61 -9.49
CA VAL A 127 18.43 5.94 -8.17
C VAL A 127 17.31 4.99 -7.78
N ALA A 128 16.38 4.68 -8.70
CA ALA A 128 15.32 3.72 -8.43
C ALA A 128 15.90 2.32 -8.12
N ALA A 129 16.92 1.88 -8.86
CA ALA A 129 17.60 0.61 -8.57
C ALA A 129 18.29 0.63 -7.20
N ALA A 130 18.99 1.72 -6.87
CA ALA A 130 19.66 1.89 -5.58
C ALA A 130 18.65 1.87 -4.41
N THR A 131 17.51 2.56 -4.53
CA THR A 131 16.48 2.58 -3.47
C THR A 131 15.85 1.21 -3.27
N ILE A 132 15.59 0.46 -4.34
CA ILE A 132 15.09 -0.91 -4.25
C ILE A 132 16.12 -1.83 -3.58
N LEU A 133 17.40 -1.72 -3.95
CA LEU A 133 18.48 -2.53 -3.37
C LEU A 133 18.68 -2.22 -1.88
N VAL A 134 18.62 -0.94 -1.49
CA VAL A 134 18.69 -0.52 -0.09
C VAL A 134 17.48 -1.06 0.68
N ALA A 135 16.27 -0.90 0.16
CA ALA A 135 15.05 -1.39 0.78
C ALA A 135 15.06 -2.92 0.95
N ALA A 136 15.52 -3.65 -0.07
CA ALA A 136 15.70 -5.10 -0.02
C ALA A 136 16.72 -5.51 1.04
N ARG A 137 17.85 -4.78 1.13
CA ARG A 137 18.91 -5.04 2.11
C ARG A 137 18.47 -4.76 3.55
N THR A 138 17.70 -3.70 3.78
CA THR A 138 17.16 -3.38 5.11
C THR A 138 16.13 -4.39 5.59
N ARG A 139 15.42 -5.07 4.68
CA ARG A 139 14.42 -6.10 5.02
C ARG A 139 15.02 -7.49 5.24
N ALA A 140 16.24 -7.72 4.75
CA ALA A 140 17.00 -8.95 4.95
C ALA A 140 17.78 -8.97 6.29
N ARG A 141 17.65 -7.93 7.12
CA ARG A 141 18.16 -7.85 8.50
C ARG A 141 17.01 -7.85 9.47
#